data_AF-A0A7Z9WQ49-F1
#
_entry.id   AF-A0A7Z9WQ49-F1
#
_cell.length_a   1.000
_cell.length_b   1.000
_cell.length_c   1.000
_cell.angle_alpha   90.00
_cell.angle_beta   90.00
_cell.angle_gamma   90.00
#
_symmetry.space_group_name_H-M   'P 1'
#
loop_
_entity.id
_entity.type
_entity.pdbx_description
1 polymer ?
#
loop_
_entity_poly.entity_id
_entity_poly.type
_entity_poly.pdbx_seq_one_letter_code
_entity_poly.pdbx_strand_id
1 'polypeptide(L)'
;KGKDVRTLDIAKRLIDYGFHPPTIYFPLIVEEALMIEPTETVSKEELDRFIAALEEIAKEAKDRPELLKEAPHCAPVCRLDEVRAARRPVLRLRADLPR
;
A
#
# COMPACT_ATOMS: atom_id res chain seq x y z
N LYS A 1 1.53 20.12 -10.88
CA LYS A 1 0.47 19.91 -9.86
C LYS A 1 0.19 18.41 -9.84
N GLY A 2 0.75 17.70 -8.86
CA GLY A 2 0.76 16.24 -8.79
C GLY A 2 -0.66 15.69 -8.64
N LYS A 3 -0.91 14.59 -9.34
CA LYS A 3 -2.17 13.84 -9.33
C LYS A 3 -2.46 13.37 -7.91
N ASP A 4 -3.74 13.25 -7.59
CA ASP A 4 -4.34 13.01 -6.28
C ASP A 4 -4.04 11.61 -5.67
N VAL A 5 -2.89 11.02 -5.99
CA VAL A 5 -2.45 9.68 -5.56
C VAL A 5 -1.18 9.84 -4.74
N ARG A 6 -1.16 9.25 -3.54
CA ARG A 6 0.01 9.22 -2.67
C ARG A 6 0.72 7.87 -2.72
N THR A 7 1.94 7.82 -2.24
CA THR A 7 2.73 6.59 -2.12
C THR A 7 2.05 5.55 -1.24
N LEU A 8 1.32 5.97 -0.21
CA LEU A 8 0.47 5.06 0.55
C LEU A 8 -0.58 4.36 -0.34
N ASP A 9 -1.15 5.06 -1.32
CA ASP A 9 -2.16 4.50 -2.21
C ASP A 9 -1.56 3.47 -3.18
N ILE A 10 -0.35 3.75 -3.71
CA ILE A 10 0.44 2.79 -4.50
C ILE A 10 0.77 1.56 -3.65
N ALA A 11 1.21 1.75 -2.41
CA ALA A 11 1.52 0.67 -1.49
C ALA A 11 0.29 -0.19 -1.20
N LYS A 12 -0.88 0.41 -0.92
CA LYS A 12 -2.11 -0.37 -0.71
C LYS A 12 -2.54 -1.09 -1.97
N ARG A 13 -2.33 -0.51 -3.15
CA ARG A 13 -2.66 -1.17 -4.41
C ARG A 13 -1.75 -2.36 -4.72
N LEU A 14 -0.47 -2.32 -4.39
CA LEU A 14 0.45 -3.47 -4.53
C LEU A 14 -0.04 -4.72 -3.78
N ILE A 15 -0.74 -4.55 -2.65
CA ILE A 15 -1.33 -5.66 -1.89
C ILE A 15 -2.36 -6.43 -2.73
N ASP A 16 -3.13 -5.74 -3.58
CA ASP A 16 -4.11 -6.38 -4.47
C ASP A 16 -3.45 -7.23 -5.55
N TYR A 17 -2.20 -6.92 -5.91
CA TYR A 17 -1.38 -7.70 -6.83
C TYR A 17 -0.61 -8.84 -6.14
N GLY A 18 -0.83 -9.04 -4.84
CA GLY A 18 -0.18 -10.10 -4.06
C GLY A 18 1.24 -9.78 -3.61
N PHE A 19 1.66 -8.50 -3.69
CA PHE A 19 2.98 -8.07 -3.22
C PHE A 19 2.89 -7.39 -1.86
N HIS A 20 3.86 -7.70 -0.99
CA HIS A 20 4.13 -6.84 0.16
C HIS A 20 4.73 -5.52 -0.36
N PRO A 21 4.23 -4.35 0.06
CA PRO A 21 4.79 -3.08 -0.40
C PRO A 21 6.22 -2.90 0.10
N PRO A 22 7.10 -2.25 -0.66
CA PRO A 22 8.44 -1.94 -0.20
C PRO A 22 8.39 -0.84 0.89
N THR A 23 9.55 -0.41 1.37
CA THR A 23 9.60 0.69 2.36
C THR A 23 9.03 1.97 1.75
N ILE A 24 8.09 2.61 2.46
CA ILE A 24 7.51 3.89 2.07
C ILE A 24 7.93 5.01 3.00
N TYR A 25 7.97 6.23 2.49
CA TYR A 25 8.27 7.45 3.25
C TYR A 25 9.65 7.46 3.92
N PHE A 26 10.59 6.65 3.42
CA PHE A 26 11.99 6.66 3.78
C PHE A 26 12.86 6.46 2.53
N PRO A 27 14.00 7.17 2.39
CA PRO A 27 14.54 8.18 3.31
C PRO A 27 13.71 9.47 3.34
N LEU A 28 13.70 10.16 4.48
CA LEU A 28 12.83 11.34 4.73
C LEU A 28 13.14 12.55 3.83
N ILE A 29 14.28 12.54 3.13
CA ILE A 29 14.69 13.59 2.18
C ILE A 29 14.04 13.44 0.80
N VAL A 30 13.27 12.36 0.58
CA VAL A 30 12.53 12.13 -0.67
C VAL A 30 11.04 12.14 -0.35
N GLU A 31 10.31 13.14 -0.87
CA GLU A 31 8.86 13.20 -0.75
C GLU A 31 8.22 12.03 -1.49
N GLU A 32 7.18 11.43 -0.88
CA GLU A 32 6.47 10.28 -1.46
C GLU A 32 7.42 9.10 -1.83
N ALA A 33 8.50 8.89 -1.05
CA ALA A 33 9.49 7.86 -1.31
C ALA A 33 8.92 6.44 -1.31
N LEU A 34 9.28 5.65 -2.33
CA LEU A 34 9.06 4.21 -2.44
C LEU A 34 10.42 3.53 -2.64
N MET A 35 10.99 2.94 -1.58
CA MET A 35 12.35 2.39 -1.56
C MET A 35 12.33 0.87 -1.67
N ILE A 36 12.65 0.36 -2.86
CA ILE A 36 12.57 -1.06 -3.24
C ILE A 36 13.91 -1.76 -3.02
N GLU A 37 13.87 -2.92 -2.34
CA GLU A 37 15.01 -3.82 -2.13
C GLU A 37 14.57 -5.27 -2.37
N PRO A 38 14.90 -5.90 -3.51
CA PRO A 38 14.49 -7.26 -3.81
C PRO A 38 15.40 -8.35 -3.20
N THR A 39 16.64 -8.01 -2.80
CA THR A 39 17.72 -8.96 -2.45
C THR A 39 18.14 -9.90 -3.58
N GLU A 40 19.23 -10.64 -3.38
CA GLU A 40 19.86 -11.51 -4.38
C GLU A 40 19.11 -12.84 -4.60
N THR A 41 18.22 -13.22 -3.69
CA THR A 41 17.51 -14.51 -3.75
C THR A 41 16.27 -14.47 -4.63
N VAL A 42 15.78 -13.28 -4.99
CA VAL A 42 14.58 -13.13 -5.82
C VAL A 42 14.90 -13.42 -7.28
N SER A 43 14.09 -14.26 -7.91
CA SER A 43 14.32 -14.66 -9.30
C SER A 43 13.99 -13.52 -10.27
N LYS A 44 14.55 -13.58 -11.49
CA LYS A 44 14.24 -12.60 -12.54
C LYS A 44 12.73 -12.58 -12.85
N GLU A 45 12.09 -13.74 -12.90
CA GLU A 45 10.67 -13.85 -13.18
C GLU A 45 9.82 -13.16 -12.11
N GLU A 46 10.23 -13.22 -10.84
CA GLU A 46 9.53 -12.50 -9.76
C GLU A 46 9.73 -10.99 -9.85
N LEU A 47 10.93 -10.52 -10.21
CA LEU A 47 11.18 -9.11 -10.49
C LEU A 47 10.33 -8.60 -11.66
N ASP A 48 10.25 -9.37 -12.75
CA ASP A 48 9.44 -9.02 -13.91
C ASP A 48 7.95 -8.91 -13.53
N ARG A 49 7.44 -9.81 -12.68
CA ARG A 49 6.05 -9.73 -12.16
C ARG A 49 5.83 -8.48 -11.30
N PHE A 50 6.80 -8.11 -10.47
CA PHE A 50 6.71 -6.91 -9.63
C PHE A 50 6.74 -5.63 -10.48
N ILE A 51 7.61 -5.56 -11.50
CA ILE A 51 7.68 -4.44 -12.45
C ILE A 51 6.36 -4.32 -13.21
N ALA A 52 5.82 -5.42 -13.73
CA ALA A 52 4.54 -5.42 -14.45
C ALA A 52 3.39 -4.90 -13.57
N ALA A 53 3.36 -5.27 -12.27
CA ALA A 53 2.40 -4.72 -11.33
C ALA A 53 2.57 -3.21 -11.14
N LEU A 54 3.81 -2.71 -10.96
CA LEU A 54 4.08 -1.27 -10.84
C LEU A 54 3.69 -0.48 -12.09
N GLU A 55 3.96 -1.00 -13.29
CA GLU A 55 3.56 -0.38 -14.54
C GLU A 55 2.04 -0.26 -14.65
N GLU A 56 1.31 -1.29 -14.27
CA GLU A 56 -0.15 -1.26 -14.28
C GLU A 56 -0.70 -0.29 -13.24
N ILE A 57 -0.16 -0.29 -12.02
CA ILE A 57 -0.54 0.66 -10.97
C ILE A 57 -0.25 2.10 -11.40
N ALA A 58 0.84 2.36 -12.14
CA ALA A 58 1.14 3.67 -12.67
C ALA A 58 0.12 4.14 -13.73
N LYS A 59 -0.41 3.23 -14.55
CA LYS A 59 -1.52 3.52 -15.47
C LYS A 59 -2.81 3.77 -14.70
N GLU A 60 -3.15 2.89 -13.76
CA GLU A 60 -4.33 3.05 -12.89
C GLU A 60 -4.30 4.38 -12.13
N ALA A 61 -3.15 4.80 -11.59
CA ALA A 61 -2.99 6.09 -10.91
C ALA A 61 -3.28 7.29 -11.82
N LYS A 62 -3.05 7.15 -13.13
CA LYS A 62 -3.31 8.19 -14.12
C LYS A 62 -4.76 8.20 -14.57
N ASP A 63 -5.33 7.04 -14.82
CA ASP A 63 -6.62 6.90 -15.51
C ASP A 63 -7.78 6.71 -14.54
N ARG A 64 -7.54 6.07 -13.38
CA ARG A 64 -8.51 5.64 -12.36
C ARG A 64 -7.95 5.76 -10.93
N PRO A 65 -7.59 6.97 -10.46
CA PRO A 65 -6.93 7.17 -9.16
C PRO A 65 -7.76 6.69 -7.95
N GLU A 66 -9.09 6.70 -8.05
CA GLU A 66 -10.03 6.20 -7.05
C GLU A 66 -9.74 4.74 -6.66
N LEU A 67 -9.35 3.92 -7.63
CA LEU A 67 -9.03 2.51 -7.41
C LEU A 67 -7.91 2.33 -6.38
N LEU A 68 -6.88 3.19 -6.44
CA LEU A 68 -5.74 3.15 -5.53
C LEU A 68 -6.10 3.72 -4.15
N LYS A 69 -6.96 4.74 -4.10
CA LYS A 69 -7.42 5.35 -2.84
C LYS A 69 -8.27 4.39 -2.01
N GLU A 70 -9.05 3.56 -2.67
CA GLU A 70 -9.92 2.58 -2.03
C GLU A 70 -9.21 1.25 -1.73
N ALA A 71 -8.06 0.99 -2.36
CA ALA A 71 -7.26 -0.20 -2.11
C ALA A 71 -6.85 -0.34 -0.63
N PRO A 72 -6.70 -1.57 -0.09
CA PRO A 72 -6.80 -2.85 -0.79
C PRO A 72 -8.24 -3.36 -0.90
N HIS A 73 -8.53 -4.04 -2.01
CA HIS A 73 -9.80 -4.68 -2.33
C HIS A 73 -9.80 -6.19 -2.10
N CYS A 74 -8.63 -6.84 -2.24
CA CYS A 74 -8.51 -8.30 -2.15
C CYS A 74 -8.03 -8.79 -0.77
N ALA A 75 -7.60 -7.87 0.10
CA ALA A 75 -7.11 -8.22 1.43
C ALA A 75 -8.27 -8.62 2.38
N PRO A 76 -8.02 -9.45 3.41
CA PRO A 76 -9.05 -9.83 4.39
C PRO A 76 -9.69 -8.65 5.13
N VAL A 77 -8.96 -7.53 5.21
CA VAL A 77 -9.42 -6.27 5.80
C VAL A 77 -8.98 -5.10 4.92
N CYS A 78 -9.83 -4.08 4.85
CA CYS A 78 -9.55 -2.84 4.13
C CYS A 78 -8.71 -1.88 5.00
N ARG A 79 -8.56 -0.62 4.55
CA ARG A 79 -7.88 0.42 5.31
C ARG A 79 -8.49 0.58 6.70
N LEU A 80 -7.63 0.58 7.71
CA LEU A 80 -8.03 0.79 9.10
C LEU A 80 -8.19 2.28 9.39
N ASP A 81 -9.08 2.60 10.32
CA ASP A 81 -9.22 3.95 10.85
C ASP A 81 -8.11 4.22 11.88
N GLU A 82 -6.94 4.63 11.36
CA GLU A 82 -5.75 4.95 12.16
C GLU A 82 -6.00 6.12 13.12
N VAL A 83 -6.83 7.09 12.72
CA VAL A 83 -7.17 8.26 13.55
C VAL A 83 -7.96 7.83 14.79
N ARG A 84 -8.99 7.00 14.60
CA ARG A 84 -9.76 6.44 15.71
C ARG A 84 -8.90 5.54 16.58
N ALA A 85 -8.08 4.67 15.98
CA ALA A 85 -7.20 3.79 16.73
C ALA A 85 -6.21 4.57 17.62
N ALA A 86 -5.63 5.67 17.11
CA ALA A 86 -4.74 6.53 17.87
C ALA A 86 -5.45 7.35 18.96
N ARG A 87 -6.65 7.88 18.67
CA ARG A 87 -7.41 8.73 19.62
C ARG A 87 -8.21 7.96 20.65
N ARG A 88 -8.64 6.73 20.34
CA ARG A 88 -9.48 5.86 21.19
C ARG A 88 -8.94 4.42 21.16
N PRO A 89 -7.73 4.18 21.67
CA PRO A 89 -7.08 2.88 21.56
C PRO A 89 -7.78 1.81 22.40
N VAL A 90 -8.04 0.65 21.80
CA VAL A 90 -8.50 -0.56 22.49
C VAL A 90 -7.33 -1.53 22.54
N LEU A 91 -6.59 -1.52 23.66
CA LEU A 91 -5.32 -2.24 23.80
C LEU A 91 -5.47 -3.64 24.40
N ARG A 92 -6.67 -4.01 24.82
CA ARG A 92 -7.00 -5.32 25.40
C ARG A 92 -8.31 -5.78 24.82
N LEU A 93 -8.48 -7.09 24.70
CA LEU A 93 -9.76 -7.66 24.30
C LEU A 93 -10.85 -7.22 25.29
N ARG A 94 -11.96 -6.75 24.73
CA ARG A 94 -13.11 -6.24 25.46
C ARG A 94 -14.31 -7.12 25.16
N ALA A 95 -14.90 -7.68 26.21
CA ALA A 95 -16.09 -8.53 26.08
C ALA A 95 -17.34 -7.75 25.65
N ASP A 96 -17.32 -6.42 25.78
CA ASP A 96 -18.42 -5.51 25.48
C ASP A 96 -18.38 -4.92 24.06
N LEU A 97 -17.37 -5.25 23.25
CA LEU A 97 -17.32 -4.85 21.84
C LEU A 97 -17.89 -5.95 20.93
N PRO A 98 -18.66 -5.58 19.88
CA PRO A 98 -19.07 -6.54 18.87
C PRO A 98 -17.84 -7.15 18.18
N ARG A 99 -17.96 -8.42 17.79
CA ARG A 99 -16.96 -9.10 16.96
C ARG A 99 -16.98 -8.58 15.54
#